data_AF-A0A6M4X9S8-F1
#
_entry.id   AF-A0A6M4X9S8-F1
#
_cell.length_a   1.000
_cell.length_b   1.000
_cell.length_c   1.000
_cell.angle_alpha   90.00
_cell.angle_beta   90.00
_cell.angle_gamma   90.00
#
_symmetry.space_group_name_H-M   'P 1'
#
loop_
_entity.id
_entity.type
_entity.pdbx_description
1 polymer ?
#
loop_
_entity_poly.entity_id
_entity_poly.type
_entity_poly.pdbx_seq_one_letter_code
_entity_poly.pdbx_strand_id
1 'polypeptide(L)'
;MRPARYVAAVPLVTSARHKPDEPVPVERAVHAVHDPAAAGARRGKPWSTSRFRLVGHVLEQGAGRRAEAVIGPVFRSKGLPYDGVGVPSGGVPPRNGT
;
A
#
# COMPACT_ATOMS: atom_id res chain seq x y z
N MET A 1 18.14 8.22 -12.88
CA MET A 1 17.41 7.05 -12.32
C MET A 1 18.06 5.79 -12.88
N ARG A 2 18.58 4.90 -12.04
CA ARG A 2 19.03 3.57 -12.49
C ARG A 2 17.82 2.64 -12.42
N PRO A 3 17.45 1.88 -13.47
CA PRO A 3 16.33 0.96 -13.39
C PRO A 3 16.61 -0.07 -12.29
N ALA A 4 15.71 -0.20 -11.32
CA ALA A 4 15.74 -1.32 -10.41
C ALA A 4 15.49 -2.58 -11.24
N ARG A 5 16.46 -3.49 -11.27
CA ARG A 5 16.39 -4.72 -12.05
C ARG A 5 15.82 -5.82 -11.16
N TYR A 6 14.50 -5.97 -11.18
CA TYR A 6 13.83 -7.04 -10.43
C TYR A 6 13.99 -8.37 -11.16
N VAL A 7 14.53 -9.37 -10.46
CA VAL A 7 14.71 -10.73 -11.00
C VAL A 7 13.39 -11.49 -11.12
N ALA A 8 12.42 -11.18 -10.26
CA ALA A 8 11.07 -11.71 -10.29
C ALA A 8 10.12 -10.74 -9.58
N ALA A 9 8.86 -10.69 -10.02
CA ALA A 9 7.81 -9.91 -9.39
C ALA A 9 6.52 -10.74 -9.33
N VAL A 10 5.84 -10.70 -8.19
CA VAL A 10 4.52 -11.31 -7.99
C VAL A 10 3.52 -10.25 -7.57
N PRO A 11 2.25 -10.36 -8.00
CA PRO A 11 1.22 -9.40 -7.62
C PRO A 11 0.95 -9.47 -6.11
N LEU A 12 0.68 -8.30 -5.51
CA LEU A 12 0.20 -8.22 -4.13
C LEU A 12 -1.31 -8.40 -4.12
N VAL A 13 -1.81 -9.24 -3.21
CA VAL A 13 -3.22 -9.31 -2.87
C VAL A 13 -3.60 -7.98 -2.22
N THR A 14 -4.61 -7.33 -2.78
CA THR A 14 -5.04 -5.99 -2.37
C THR A 14 -6.44 -6.06 -1.76
N SER A 15 -6.61 -5.42 -0.61
CA SER A 15 -7.90 -5.20 0.01
C SER A 15 -8.02 -3.75 0.44
N ALA A 16 -9.22 -3.17 0.35
CA ALA A 16 -9.45 -1.77 0.65
C ALA A 16 -10.57 -1.61 1.68
N ARG A 17 -10.45 -0.54 2.45
CA ARG A 17 -11.50 -0.06 3.34
C ARG A 17 -11.63 1.44 3.19
N HIS A 18 -12.83 1.89 2.85
CA HIS A 18 -13.16 3.30 2.74
C HIS A 18 -13.94 3.72 3.98
N LYS A 19 -13.43 4.72 4.71
CA LYS A 19 -14.17 5.33 5.83
C LYS A 19 -14.55 6.77 5.47
N PRO A 20 -15.84 7.14 5.63
CA PRO A 20 -16.30 8.48 5.30
C PRO A 20 -15.75 9.54 6.26
N ASP A 21 -15.60 9.22 7.55
CA ASP A 21 -15.16 10.16 8.59
C ASP A 21 -13.82 9.75 9.24
N GLU A 22 -13.11 10.78 9.72
CA GLU A 22 -11.83 10.90 10.47
C GLU A 22 -10.84 9.71 10.50
N PRO A 23 -9.50 9.96 10.48
CA PRO A 23 -8.53 8.87 10.59
C PRO A 23 -8.68 8.08 11.90
N VAL A 24 -9.14 6.83 11.78
CA VAL A 24 -9.09 5.85 12.88
C VAL A 24 -7.63 5.67 13.36
N PRO A 25 -7.35 5.40 14.65
CA PRO A 25 -5.98 5.02 15.07
C PRO A 25 -5.43 3.84 14.26
N VAL A 26 -4.11 3.82 14.01
CA VAL A 26 -3.48 2.81 13.14
C VAL A 26 -3.67 1.40 13.69
N GLU A 27 -3.57 1.23 15.00
CA GLU A 27 -3.68 -0.03 15.71
C GLU A 27 -5.05 -0.67 15.47
N ARG A 28 -6.12 0.14 15.55
CA ARG A 28 -7.48 -0.35 15.26
C ARG A 28 -7.70 -0.70 13.80
N ALA A 29 -7.02 0.01 12.91
CA ALA A 29 -7.21 -0.20 11.49
C ALA A 29 -6.45 -1.39 10.93
N VAL A 30 -5.28 -1.72 11.50
CA VAL A 30 -4.53 -2.93 11.15
C VAL A 30 -5.39 -4.19 11.36
N HIS A 31 -6.23 -4.19 12.40
CA HIS A 31 -7.14 -5.29 12.71
C HIS A 31 -8.54 -5.16 12.06
N ALA A 32 -8.80 -4.14 11.25
CA ALA A 32 -10.10 -3.96 10.62
C ALA A 32 -10.33 -4.96 9.46
N VAL A 33 -11.59 -5.31 9.23
CA VAL A 33 -11.99 -6.04 8.02
C VAL A 33 -11.79 -5.14 6.80
N HIS A 34 -11.15 -5.69 5.77
CA HIS A 34 -10.93 -5.05 4.48
C HIS A 34 -11.55 -5.92 3.38
N ASP A 35 -12.25 -5.28 2.45
CA ASP A 35 -12.87 -5.99 1.34
C ASP A 35 -11.88 -6.17 0.19
N PRO A 36 -11.93 -7.29 -0.56
CA PRO A 36 -11.09 -7.49 -1.74
C PRO A 36 -11.21 -6.32 -2.72
N ALA A 37 -10.07 -5.84 -3.23
CA ALA A 37 -10.04 -4.72 -4.16
C ALA A 37 -9.03 -4.99 -5.29
N ALA A 38 -9.43 -4.68 -6.52
CA ALA A 38 -8.51 -4.72 -7.65
C ALA A 38 -7.47 -3.58 -7.54
N ALA A 39 -6.25 -3.84 -8.01
CA ALA A 39 -5.27 -2.77 -8.18
C ALA A 39 -5.85 -1.68 -9.12
N GLY A 40 -5.85 -0.43 -8.67
CA GLY A 40 -6.44 0.69 -9.41
C GLY A 40 -7.95 0.90 -9.24
N ALA A 41 -8.62 0.14 -8.36
CA ALA A 41 -10.03 0.35 -8.04
C ALA A 41 -10.33 1.79 -7.58
N ARG A 42 -11.54 2.28 -7.88
CA ARG A 42 -12.01 3.60 -7.44
C ARG A 42 -11.98 3.70 -5.93
N ARG A 43 -11.54 4.86 -5.44
CA ARG A 43 -11.52 5.18 -4.02
C ARG A 43 -12.84 5.77 -3.55
N GLY A 44 -12.98 5.85 -2.22
CA GLY A 44 -14.06 6.56 -1.54
C GLY A 44 -14.15 8.03 -1.96
N LYS A 45 -15.13 8.73 -1.40
CA LYS A 45 -15.43 10.13 -1.75
C LYS A 45 -14.21 11.04 -1.59
N PRO A 46 -14.17 12.19 -2.28
CA PRO A 46 -13.18 13.23 -2.03
C PRO A 46 -13.04 13.53 -0.53
N TRP A 47 -11.80 13.75 -0.07
CA TRP A 47 -11.44 13.99 1.34
C TRP A 47 -11.72 12.84 2.32
N SER A 48 -12.15 11.66 1.84
CA SER A 48 -12.25 10.45 2.68
C SER A 48 -10.91 9.77 2.92
N THR A 49 -10.82 9.01 4.01
CA THR A 49 -9.67 8.14 4.28
C THR A 49 -9.89 6.76 3.66
N SER A 50 -8.98 6.35 2.79
CA SER A 50 -8.94 4.99 2.24
C SER A 50 -7.73 4.26 2.79
N ARG A 51 -7.95 3.08 3.37
CA ARG A 51 -6.88 2.20 3.81
C ARG A 51 -6.76 1.03 2.86
N PHE A 52 -5.53 0.65 2.57
CA PHE A 52 -5.20 -0.47 1.72
C PHE A 52 -4.39 -1.46 2.53
N ARG A 53 -4.77 -2.73 2.47
CA ARG A 53 -3.97 -3.84 2.92
C ARG A 53 -3.36 -4.50 1.70
N LEU A 54 -2.03 -4.59 1.69
CA LEU A 54 -1.27 -5.24 0.62
C LEU A 54 -0.56 -6.45 1.23
N VAL A 55 -0.84 -7.64 0.69
CA VAL A 55 -0.23 -8.89 1.16
C VAL A 55 0.48 -9.55 -0.01
N GLY A 56 1.72 -9.96 0.22
CA GLY A 56 2.53 -10.66 -0.76
C GLY A 56 3.43 -11.67 -0.08
N HIS A 57 3.93 -12.61 -0.87
CA HIS A 57 4.90 -13.59 -0.42
C HIS A 57 6.25 -13.29 -1.05
N VAL A 58 7.31 -13.33 -0.25
CA VAL A 58 8.67 -13.29 -0.77
C VAL A 58 8.95 -14.63 -1.44
N LEU A 59 9.43 -14.58 -2.69
CA LEU A 59 9.77 -15.80 -3.42
C LEU A 59 11.06 -16.40 -2.87
N GLU A 60 11.10 -17.72 -2.71
CA GLU A 60 12.31 -18.48 -2.31
C GLU A 60 13.49 -18.21 -3.24
N GLN A 61 13.24 -18.01 -4.54
CA GLN A 61 14.25 -17.64 -5.53
C GLN A 61 14.93 -16.28 -5.24
N GLY A 62 14.34 -15.47 -4.35
CA GLY A 62 14.88 -14.22 -3.85
C GLY A 62 15.52 -14.32 -2.46
N ALA A 63 15.69 -15.53 -1.90
CA ALA A 63 16.33 -15.73 -0.60
C ALA A 63 17.73 -15.09 -0.56
N GLY A 64 18.04 -14.42 0.56
CA GLY A 64 19.29 -13.67 0.71
C GLY A 64 19.36 -12.35 -0.08
N ARG A 65 18.28 -11.96 -0.78
CA ARG A 65 18.17 -10.66 -1.47
C ARG A 65 17.12 -9.79 -0.82
N ARG A 66 17.24 -8.48 -1.03
CA ARG A 66 16.25 -7.51 -0.54
C ARG A 66 14.93 -7.70 -1.31
N ALA A 67 13.86 -7.97 -0.58
CA ALA A 67 12.50 -7.90 -1.11
C ALA A 67 12.01 -6.45 -1.07
N GLU A 68 11.40 -6.00 -2.16
CA GLU A 68 10.87 -4.63 -2.27
C GLU A 68 9.40 -4.68 -2.72
N ALA A 69 8.52 -4.02 -1.96
CA ALA A 69 7.14 -3.81 -2.37
C ALA A 69 7.08 -2.53 -3.20
N VAL A 70 6.92 -2.67 -4.52
CA VAL A 70 6.82 -1.53 -5.45
C VAL A 70 5.38 -1.07 -5.53
N ILE A 71 5.08 0.05 -4.89
CA ILE A 71 3.77 0.69 -4.93
C ILE A 71 3.88 1.87 -5.91
N GLY A 72 3.22 1.74 -7.06
CA GLY A 72 3.24 2.78 -8.10
C GLY A 72 2.65 4.11 -7.62
N PRO A 73 2.83 5.20 -8.38
CA PRO A 73 2.27 6.51 -8.05
C PRO A 73 0.75 6.45 -8.13
N VAL A 74 0.12 6.05 -7.03
CA VAL A 74 -1.32 5.93 -6.94
C VAL A 74 -1.97 7.28 -6.70
N PHE A 75 -1.26 8.37 -6.39
CA PHE A 75 -1.91 9.54 -5.78
C PHE A 75 -1.31 10.92 -6.12
N ARG A 76 -2.22 11.92 -6.21
CA ARG A 76 -1.95 13.36 -5.94
C ARG A 76 -2.01 13.69 -4.44
N SER A 77 -1.88 12.68 -3.57
CA SER A 77 -2.13 12.74 -2.12
C SER A 77 -1.01 11.99 -1.39
N LYS A 78 -0.68 12.41 -0.17
CA LYS A 78 0.36 11.79 0.68
C LYS A 78 -0.13 10.44 1.21
N GLY A 79 0.73 9.42 1.21
CA GLY A 79 0.48 8.11 1.84
C GLY A 79 1.42 7.84 3.02
N LEU A 80 0.93 7.08 4.00
CA LEU A 80 1.70 6.60 5.17
C LEU A 80 1.63 5.07 5.22
N PRO A 81 2.66 4.35 4.76
CA PRO A 81 2.74 2.90 4.91
C PRO A 81 3.02 2.52 6.36
N TYR A 82 2.37 1.44 6.77
CA TYR A 82 2.57 0.77 8.05
C TYR A 82 2.75 -0.73 7.78
N ASP A 83 3.53 -1.41 8.62
CA ASP A 83 3.65 -2.85 8.57
C ASP A 83 2.42 -3.57 9.18
N GLY A 84 2.46 -4.90 9.21
CA GLY A 84 1.36 -5.73 9.71
C GLY A 84 1.07 -5.60 11.21
N VAL A 85 1.89 -4.88 11.97
CA VAL A 85 1.71 -4.59 13.41
C VAL A 85 1.51 -3.10 13.69
N GLY A 86 1.47 -2.25 12.64
CA GLY A 86 1.16 -0.82 12.75
C GLY A 86 2.38 0.08 12.91
N VAL A 87 3.59 -0.42 12.70
CA VAL A 87 4.82 0.40 12.77
C VAL A 87 5.00 1.17 11.46
N PRO A 88 5.20 2.51 11.50
CA PRO A 88 5.41 3.30 10.30
C PRO A 88 6.70 2.92 9.58
N SER A 89 6.61 2.63 8.28
CA SER A 89 7.73 2.10 7.49
C SER A 89 8.22 3.07 6.41
N GLY A 90 7.82 4.35 6.47
CA GLY A 90 8.22 5.40 5.55
C GLY A 90 7.05 6.31 5.13
N GLY A 91 7.22 7.06 4.04
CA GLY A 91 6.18 7.90 3.44
C GLY A 91 6.12 7.72 1.93
N VAL A 92 4.92 7.77 1.35
CA VAL A 92 4.71 7.78 -0.10
C VAL A 92 4.41 9.22 -0.52
N PRO A 93 5.33 9.91 -1.21
CA PRO A 93 5.10 11.29 -1.63
C PRO A 93 4.02 11.35 -2.73
N PRO A 94 3.25 12.45 -2.82
CA PRO A 94 2.35 12.68 -3.94
C PRO A 94 3.14 12.81 -5.25
N ARG A 95 2.53 12.40 -6.37
CA ARG A 95 3.08 12.72 -7.70
C ARG A 95 2.58 14.11 -8.12
N ASN A 96 3.50 15.08 -8.23
CA ASN A 96 3.25 16.32 -8.95
C ASN A 96 3.28 16.00 -10.46
N GLY A 97 2.24 16.38 -11.19
CA GLY A 97 2.26 16.30 -12.65
C GLY A 97 3.05 17.47 -13.20
N THR A 98 4.06 17.19 -14.02
CA THR A 98 4.46 18.05 -15.14
C THR A 98 3.66 17.64 -16.37
#